data_AF-A0A2E1Z8Y2-F1
#
_entry.id   AF-A0A2E1Z8Y2-F1
#
_cell.length_a   1.000
_cell.length_b   1.000
_cell.length_c   1.000
_cell.angle_alpha   90.00
_cell.angle_beta   90.00
_cell.angle_gamma   90.00
#
_symmetry.space_group_name_H-M   'P 1'
#
loop_
_entity.id
_entity.type
_entity.pdbx_description
1 polymer ?
#
loop_
_entity_poly.entity_id
_entity_poly.type
_entity_poly.pdbx_seq_one_letter_code
_entity_poly.pdbx_strand_id
1 'polypeptide(L)'
;SAASQKFDGDLFLSCMKARENEVYFGVYQRTGDDVILVGSEQVNAAGAISSEELAGERLRIFIGIGDGWIYREQLEKSLSLELAHCVNDNFTSMEDFCRLAAARFRKGGVVKEEQVLPNYVKEQMDYS
;
A
#
# COMPACT_ATOMS: atom_id res chain seq x y z
N SER A 1 -13.49 9.80 1.32
CA SER A 1 -12.99 9.46 -0.03
C SER A 1 -11.56 8.98 0.07
N ALA A 2 -11.27 7.93 -0.69
CA ALA A 2 -9.96 7.30 -0.79
C ALA A 2 -8.88 8.28 -1.27
N ALA A 3 -7.63 8.02 -0.88
CA ALA A 3 -6.49 8.85 -1.26
C ALA A 3 -6.32 8.96 -2.79
N SER A 4 -6.58 7.88 -3.54
CA SER A 4 -6.51 7.87 -5.01
C SER A 4 -7.51 8.79 -5.72
N GLN A 5 -8.52 9.26 -4.99
CA GLN A 5 -9.50 10.25 -5.46
C GLN A 5 -9.18 11.67 -5.00
N LYS A 6 -8.35 11.82 -3.95
CA LYS A 6 -8.01 13.11 -3.34
C LYS A 6 -6.70 13.69 -3.87
N PHE A 7 -5.75 12.83 -4.17
CA PHE A 7 -4.41 13.21 -4.59
C PHE A 7 -4.16 12.77 -6.02
N ASP A 8 -3.45 13.61 -6.77
CA ASP A 8 -2.93 13.24 -8.08
C ASP A 8 -1.53 12.65 -7.92
N GLY A 9 -1.50 11.38 -7.50
CA GLY A 9 -0.28 10.60 -7.33
C GLY A 9 -0.20 9.45 -8.33
N ASP A 10 1.02 9.12 -8.74
CA ASP A 10 1.27 7.96 -9.61
C ASP A 10 1.22 6.66 -8.82
N LEU A 11 1.73 6.69 -7.59
CA LEU A 11 1.82 5.55 -6.70
C LEU A 11 1.39 5.91 -5.28
N PHE A 12 0.59 5.03 -4.69
CA PHE A 12 0.02 5.14 -3.36
C PHE A 12 0.64 4.07 -2.47
N LEU A 13 1.44 4.50 -1.50
CA LEU A 13 2.19 3.60 -0.63
C LEU A 13 1.42 3.44 0.69
N SER A 14 0.66 2.36 0.80
CA SER A 14 -0.09 2.03 2.01
C SER A 14 0.88 1.45 3.03
N CYS A 15 0.91 2.04 4.22
CA CYS A 15 1.78 1.65 5.32
C CYS A 15 0.99 1.69 6.63
N MET A 16 0.81 0.52 7.25
CA MET A 16 0.07 0.37 8.50
C MET A 16 0.98 -0.18 9.59
N LYS A 17 0.85 0.28 10.82
CA LYS A 17 1.59 -0.31 11.94
C LYS A 17 1.24 -1.79 12.10
N ALA A 18 2.26 -2.62 12.29
CA ALA A 18 2.13 -4.03 12.62
C ALA A 18 2.48 -4.24 14.10
N ARG A 19 3.51 -5.03 14.40
CA ARG A 19 4.06 -5.19 15.74
C ARG A 19 5.06 -4.05 16.05
N GLU A 20 5.80 -4.17 17.14
CA GLU A 20 6.77 -3.16 17.58
C GLU A 20 7.80 -2.87 16.49
N ASN A 21 7.83 -1.62 16.00
CA ASN A 21 8.68 -1.12 14.91
C ASN A 21 8.49 -1.77 13.52
N GLU A 22 7.49 -2.63 13.36
CA GLU A 22 7.14 -3.26 12.08
C GLU A 22 5.97 -2.55 11.41
N VAL A 23 5.91 -2.64 10.09
CA VAL A 23 4.82 -2.12 9.28
C VAL A 23 4.36 -3.15 8.25
N TYR A 24 3.06 -3.20 8.01
CA TYR A 24 2.51 -3.75 6.76
C TYR A 24 2.67 -2.69 5.68
N PHE A 25 3.27 -3.06 4.56
CA PHE A 25 3.54 -2.15 3.46
C PHE A 25 3.07 -2.74 2.13
N GLY A 26 2.48 -1.91 1.28
CA GLY A 26 2.08 -2.26 -0.07
C GLY A 26 2.07 -1.06 -1.00
N VAL A 27 2.49 -1.27 -2.24
CA VAL A 27 2.54 -0.24 -3.28
C VAL A 27 1.35 -0.41 -4.21
N TYR A 28 0.59 0.65 -4.45
CA TYR A 28 -0.61 0.59 -5.27
C TYR A 28 -0.57 1.64 -6.39
N GLN A 29 -0.95 1.24 -7.60
CA GLN A 29 -1.10 2.14 -8.74
C GLN A 29 -2.58 2.34 -9.08
N ARG A 30 -2.98 3.59 -9.30
CA ARG A 30 -4.34 3.92 -9.77
C ARG A 30 -4.53 3.44 -11.20
N THR A 31 -5.59 2.66 -11.42
CA THR A 31 -6.02 2.19 -12.75
C THR A 31 -7.52 2.43 -12.92
N GLY A 32 -7.88 3.57 -13.51
CA GLY A 32 -9.27 4.00 -13.62
C GLY A 32 -9.88 4.28 -12.24
N ASP A 33 -10.94 3.55 -11.90
CA ASP A 33 -11.66 3.60 -10.62
C ASP A 33 -11.13 2.61 -9.56
N ASP A 34 -10.04 1.91 -9.88
CA ASP A 34 -9.45 0.86 -9.05
C ASP A 34 -8.01 1.21 -8.66
N VAL A 35 -7.47 0.48 -7.71
CA VAL A 35 -6.05 0.48 -7.37
C VAL A 35 -5.54 -0.95 -7.41
N ILE A 36 -4.41 -1.14 -8.09
CA ILE A 36 -3.79 -2.45 -8.31
C ILE A 36 -2.47 -2.49 -7.54
N LEU A 37 -2.25 -3.59 -6.83
CA LEU A 37 -0.99 -3.86 -6.14
C LEU A 37 0.16 -3.95 -7.17
N VAL A 38 1.26 -3.27 -6.89
CA VAL A 38 2.51 -3.32 -7.63
C VAL A 38 3.51 -4.09 -6.76
N GLY A 39 4.07 -5.17 -7.30
CA GLY A 39 4.92 -6.08 -6.54
C GLY A 39 4.11 -6.91 -5.54
N SER A 40 4.61 -7.00 -4.31
CA SER A 40 4.00 -7.76 -3.22
C SER A 40 3.80 -6.92 -1.96
N GLU A 41 2.74 -7.22 -1.21
CA GLU A 41 2.62 -6.75 0.16
C GLU A 41 3.67 -7.43 1.06
N GLN A 42 4.16 -6.71 2.06
CA GLN A 42 5.20 -7.17 2.96
C GLN A 42 4.94 -6.71 4.39
N VAL A 43 5.52 -7.43 5.35
CA VAL A 43 5.62 -7.00 6.75
C VAL A 43 7.06 -7.09 7.20
N ASN A 44 7.61 -5.98 7.67
CA ASN A 44 8.99 -5.92 8.17
C ASN A 44 9.19 -4.66 9.04
N ALA A 45 10.36 -4.54 9.66
CA ALA A 45 10.81 -3.30 10.26
C ALA A 45 10.82 -2.17 9.23
N ALA A 46 10.44 -0.95 9.63
CA ALA A 46 10.33 0.19 8.70
C ALA A 46 11.62 0.44 7.88
N GLY A 47 12.79 0.33 8.51
CA GLY A 47 14.09 0.47 7.84
C GLY A 47 14.52 -0.72 6.97
N ALA A 48 13.77 -1.82 6.97
CA ALA A 48 14.04 -3.03 6.19
C ALA A 48 13.00 -3.27 5.08
N ILE A 49 12.02 -2.38 4.94
CA ILE A 49 11.10 -2.39 3.79
C ILE A 49 11.89 -2.13 2.51
N SER A 50 11.67 -2.96 1.50
CA SER A 50 12.27 -2.81 0.18
C SER A 50 11.23 -3.10 -0.91
N SER A 51 11.32 -2.42 -2.05
CA SER A 51 10.49 -2.72 -3.22
C SER A 51 11.31 -2.43 -4.48
N GLU A 52 11.55 -3.49 -5.24
CA GLU A 52 12.29 -3.44 -6.49
C GLU A 52 11.54 -2.63 -7.55
N GLU A 53 10.21 -2.63 -7.48
CA GLU A 53 9.33 -1.90 -8.39
C GLU A 53 9.40 -0.38 -8.19
N LEU A 54 9.87 0.08 -7.02
CA LEU A 54 10.12 1.50 -6.77
C LEU A 54 11.53 1.92 -7.22
N ALA A 55 12.42 0.98 -7.51
CA ALA A 55 13.80 1.28 -7.89
C ALA A 55 13.83 2.02 -9.24
N GLY A 56 14.29 3.28 -9.22
CA GLY A 56 14.43 4.10 -10.42
C GLY A 56 13.20 4.94 -10.80
N GLU A 57 12.09 4.85 -10.05
CA GLU A 57 10.86 5.62 -10.28
C GLU A 57 10.94 7.07 -9.76
N ARG A 58 12.08 7.74 -9.94
CA ARG A 58 12.38 9.07 -9.35
C ARG A 58 11.48 10.22 -9.86
N LEU A 59 10.79 10.02 -10.98
CA LEU A 59 9.91 11.03 -11.58
C LEU A 59 8.45 10.88 -11.13
N ARG A 60 8.12 9.84 -10.35
CA ARG A 60 6.76 9.58 -9.89
C ARG A 60 6.41 10.38 -8.65
N ILE A 61 5.13 10.72 -8.54
CA ILE A 61 4.55 11.33 -7.35
C ILE A 61 4.08 10.22 -6.41
N PHE A 62 4.80 10.07 -5.30
CA PHE A 62 4.48 9.10 -4.25
C PHE A 62 3.61 9.72 -3.16
N ILE A 63 2.52 9.03 -2.82
CA ILE A 63 1.59 9.43 -1.75
C ILE A 63 1.60 8.37 -0.65
N GLY A 64 2.07 8.73 0.54
CA GLY A 64 2.04 7.85 1.71
C GLY A 64 0.66 7.85 2.38
N ILE A 65 0.16 6.68 2.74
CA ILE A 65 -1.15 6.51 3.39
C ILE A 65 -1.02 5.55 4.57
N GLY A 66 -1.59 5.91 5.71
CA GLY A 66 -1.72 5.05 6.88
C GLY A 66 -0.73 5.39 8.00
N ASP A 67 -1.00 4.81 9.16
CA ASP A 67 -0.35 5.17 10.42
C ASP A 67 1.08 4.63 10.58
N GLY A 68 1.52 3.72 9.70
CA GLY A 68 2.90 3.23 9.64
C GLY A 68 3.89 4.31 9.17
N TRP A 69 3.41 5.35 8.49
CA TRP A 69 4.22 6.51 8.10
C TRP A 69 4.66 7.40 9.27
N ILE A 70 4.30 7.06 10.51
CA ILE A 70 5.00 7.58 11.70
C ILE A 70 6.52 7.32 11.63
N TYR A 71 6.95 6.27 10.92
CA TYR A 71 8.35 5.92 10.67
C TYR A 71 8.89 6.49 9.34
N ARG A 72 8.33 7.60 8.84
CA ARG A 72 8.61 8.16 7.50
C ARG A 72 10.09 8.23 7.13
N GLU A 73 10.95 8.76 8.00
CA GLU A 73 12.38 8.91 7.70
C GLU A 73 13.05 7.55 7.40
N GLN A 74 12.71 6.51 8.16
CA GLN A 74 13.25 5.17 7.96
C GLN A 74 12.75 4.56 6.64
N LEU A 75 11.48 4.77 6.32
CA LEU A 75 10.82 4.27 5.11
C LEU A 75 11.33 4.97 3.84
N GLU A 76 11.41 6.30 3.84
CA GLU A 76 11.94 7.08 2.71
C GLU A 76 13.41 6.71 2.44
N LYS A 77 14.19 6.48 3.50
CA LYS A 77 15.58 6.03 3.38
C LYS A 77 15.68 4.61 2.83
N SER A 78 14.92 3.65 3.35
CA SER A 78 14.99 2.25 2.91
C SER A 78 14.52 2.08 1.47
N LEU A 79 13.47 2.80 1.08
CA LEU A 79 12.89 2.79 -0.26
C LEU A 79 13.61 3.74 -1.25
N SER A 80 14.55 4.56 -0.77
CA SER A 80 15.28 5.55 -1.58
C SER A 80 14.36 6.50 -2.37
N LEU A 81 13.32 7.01 -1.72
CA LEU A 81 12.32 7.92 -2.31
C LEU A 81 11.93 9.05 -1.36
N GLU A 82 11.19 10.03 -1.87
CA GLU A 82 10.57 11.09 -1.07
C GLU A 82 9.07 11.16 -1.39
N LEU A 83 8.23 11.26 -0.35
CA LEU A 83 6.80 11.43 -0.51
C LEU A 83 6.43 12.88 -0.79
N ALA A 84 5.62 13.11 -1.83
CA ALA A 84 5.01 14.40 -2.09
C ALA A 84 3.99 14.76 -1.00
N HIS A 85 3.19 13.78 -0.58
CA HIS A 85 2.20 13.92 0.48
C HIS A 85 2.13 12.67 1.34
N CYS A 86 1.71 12.85 2.60
CA CYS A 86 1.51 11.77 3.54
C CYS A 86 0.23 11.98 4.34
N VAL A 87 -0.60 10.94 4.44
CA VAL A 87 -1.85 10.93 5.20
C VAL A 87 -1.79 9.85 6.25
N ASN A 88 -1.44 10.23 7.49
CA ASN A 88 -1.27 9.29 8.60
C ASN A 88 -2.62 8.81 9.15
N ASP A 89 -3.62 9.70 9.21
CA ASP A 89 -4.97 9.37 9.68
C ASP A 89 -5.86 9.03 8.48
N ASN A 90 -5.78 7.79 7.99
CA ASN A 90 -6.71 7.30 6.99
C ASN A 90 -7.57 6.17 7.56
N PHE A 91 -8.84 6.48 7.80
CA PHE A 91 -9.82 5.49 8.19
C PHE A 91 -10.35 4.78 6.94
N THR A 92 -10.33 3.45 6.96
CA THR A 92 -11.04 2.64 5.97
C THR A 92 -12.53 2.96 6.02
N SER A 93 -13.08 3.43 4.91
CA SER A 93 -14.52 3.70 4.80
C SER A 93 -15.22 2.56 4.07
N MET A 94 -16.42 2.19 4.54
CA MET A 94 -17.25 1.19 3.86
C MET A 94 -17.64 1.66 2.44
N GLU A 95 -17.78 2.96 2.25
CA GLU A 95 -18.07 3.55 0.94
C GLU A 95 -16.92 3.30 -0.04
N ASP A 96 -15.68 3.58 0.36
CA ASP A 96 -14.51 3.36 -0.50
C ASP A 96 -14.29 1.84 -0.75
N PHE A 97 -14.56 0.99 0.24
CA PHE A 97 -14.55 -0.47 0.08
C PHE A 97 -15.59 -0.92 -0.97
N CYS A 98 -16.85 -0.49 -0.85
CA CYS A 98 -17.92 -0.84 -1.79
C CYS A 98 -17.62 -0.34 -3.21
N ARG A 99 -16.99 0.83 -3.36
CA ARG A 99 -16.57 1.36 -4.66
C ARG A 99 -15.52 0.47 -5.31
N LEU A 100 -14.49 0.07 -4.57
CA LEU A 100 -13.46 -0.87 -5.06
C LEU A 100 -14.08 -2.24 -5.41
N ALA A 101 -14.95 -2.76 -4.55
CA ALA A 101 -15.64 -4.02 -4.80
C ALA A 101 -16.51 -3.96 -6.06
N ALA A 102 -17.24 -2.87 -6.28
CA ALA A 102 -18.06 -2.68 -7.48
C ALA A 102 -17.21 -2.58 -8.75
N ALA A 103 -16.07 -1.88 -8.70
CA ALA A 103 -15.12 -1.81 -9.82
C ALA A 103 -14.58 -3.20 -10.19
N ARG A 104 -14.17 -3.99 -9.19
CA ARG A 104 -13.65 -5.35 -9.41
C ARG A 104 -14.72 -6.35 -9.83
N PHE A 105 -15.93 -6.24 -9.29
CA PHE A 105 -17.09 -7.05 -9.68
C PHE A 105 -17.43 -6.87 -11.16
N ARG A 106 -17.44 -5.62 -11.67
CA ARG A 106 -17.68 -5.34 -13.10
C ARG A 106 -16.63 -5.98 -14.01
N LYS A 107 -15.40 -6.16 -13.52
CA LYS A 107 -14.30 -6.84 -14.24
C LYS A 107 -14.33 -8.36 -14.07
N GLY A 108 -15.35 -8.92 -13.40
CA GLY A 108 -15.46 -10.36 -13.14
C GLY A 108 -14.60 -10.87 -11.98
N GLY A 109 -14.05 -9.98 -11.14
CA GLY A 109 -13.25 -10.32 -9.95
C GLY A 109 -14.11 -10.85 -8.81
N VAL A 110 -14.71 -12.03 -9.00
CA VAL A 110 -15.55 -12.72 -8.02
C VAL A 110 -14.92 -14.04 -7.60
N VAL A 111 -15.12 -14.41 -6.33
CA VAL A 111 -14.68 -15.67 -5.75
C VAL A 111 -15.86 -16.35 -5.07
N LYS A 112 -15.78 -17.67 -4.87
CA LYS A 112 -16.78 -18.40 -4.09
C LYS A 112 -16.63 -18.10 -2.60
N GLU A 113 -17.69 -18.31 -1.81
CA GLU A 113 -17.64 -18.06 -0.36
C GLU A 113 -16.50 -18.84 0.33
N GLU A 114 -16.25 -20.08 -0.10
CA GLU A 114 -15.21 -20.96 0.42
C GLU A 114 -13.77 -20.47 0.16
N GLN A 115 -13.61 -19.49 -0.73
CA GLN A 115 -12.31 -18.91 -1.10
C GLN A 115 -12.04 -17.56 -0.41
N VAL A 116 -12.98 -17.06 0.37
CA VAL A 116 -12.81 -15.81 1.14
C VAL A 116 -11.97 -16.10 2.37
N LEU A 117 -10.66 -15.85 2.27
CA LEU A 117 -9.70 -16.09 3.34
C LEU A 117 -9.05 -14.77 3.81
N PRO A 118 -8.64 -14.67 5.09
CA PRO A 118 -7.79 -13.58 5.55
C PRO A 118 -6.51 -13.53 4.72
N ASN A 119 -6.05 -12.31 4.41
CA ASN A 119 -4.75 -12.12 3.78
C ASN A 119 -3.65 -12.29 4.83
N TYR A 120 -2.80 -13.31 4.65
CA TYR A 120 -1.66 -13.56 5.53
C TYR A 120 -0.39 -13.04 4.85
N VAL A 121 -0.02 -11.79 5.17
CA VAL A 121 1.25 -11.21 4.75
C VAL A 121 2.37 -11.81 5.62
N LYS A 122 3.31 -12.53 4.98
CA LYS A 122 4.43 -13.16 5.68
C LYS A 122 5.63 -12.23 5.75
N GLU A 123 6.39 -12.35 6.84
CA GLU A 123 7.72 -11.74 6.96
C GLU A 123 8.62 -12.27 5.83
N GLN A 124 9.34 -11.37 5.16
CA GLN A 124 10.46 -11.80 4.32
C GLN A 124 11.61 -12.16 5.27
N MET A 125 11.67 -13.44 5.64
CA MET A 125 12.80 -13.98 6.39
C MET A 125 13.95 -14.22 5.41
N ASP A 126 14.92 -13.31 5.37
CA ASP A 126 16.21 -13.58 4.76
C ASP A 126 16.94 -14.63 5.60
N TYR A 127 16.86 -15.90 5.18
CA TYR A 127 17.81 -16.91 5.65
C TYR A 127 19.16 -16.61 4.99
N SER A 128 20.04 -15.94 5.74
CA SER A 128 21.46 -15.76 5.38
C SER A 128 22.21 -17.09 5.38
#